data_AF-C5BF91-F1
#
_entry.id   AF-C5BF91-F1
#
_cell.length_a   1.000
_cell.length_b   1.000
_cell.length_c   1.000
_cell.angle_alpha   90.00
_cell.angle_beta   90.00
_cell.angle_gamma   90.00
#
_symmetry.space_group_name_H-M   'P 1'
#
loop_
_entity.id
_entity.type
_entity.pdbx_description
1 polymer ?
#
loop_
_entity_poly.entity_id
_entity_poly.type
_entity_poly.pdbx_seq_one_letter_code
_entity_poly.pdbx_strand_id
1 'polypeptide(L)'
;MTNATWLGDYVLDGYDLYDLGHYPAVVPGEGRVYCEVYRITSSILAELDELKSNSKDYRRELIKTPYGCAWIYIYLNGVEGLPRIASGDWLKREEG
;
A
#
# COMPACT_ATOMS: atom_id res chain seq x y z
N MET A 1 -16.54 4.56 -15.54
CA MET A 1 -15.49 5.59 -15.67
C MET A 1 -14.81 5.73 -14.32
N THR A 2 -13.71 5.01 -14.15
CA THR A 2 -12.99 4.89 -12.88
C THR A 2 -12.09 6.12 -12.72
N ASN A 3 -12.67 7.26 -12.31
CA ASN A 3 -11.89 8.49 -12.10
C ASN A 3 -11.13 8.38 -10.77
N ALA A 4 -9.89 7.91 -10.85
CA ALA A 4 -8.88 8.15 -9.82
C ALA A 4 -8.07 9.39 -10.21
N THR A 5 -8.07 10.42 -9.37
CA THR A 5 -7.22 11.60 -9.57
C THR A 5 -5.96 11.44 -8.75
N TRP A 6 -4.79 11.40 -9.40
CA TRP A 6 -3.51 11.46 -8.70
C TRP A 6 -3.40 12.79 -7.95
N LEU A 7 -3.12 12.73 -6.64
CA LEU A 7 -2.94 13.90 -5.78
C LEU A 7 -1.46 14.23 -5.60
N GLY A 8 -0.61 13.22 -5.50
CA GLY A 8 0.83 13.36 -5.35
C GLY A 8 1.51 12.13 -4.75
N ASP A 9 2.84 12.14 -4.74
CA ASP A 9 3.66 11.17 -4.02
C ASP A 9 3.60 11.38 -2.50
N TYR A 10 3.75 10.28 -1.75
CA TYR A 10 3.79 10.26 -0.30
C TYR A 10 4.74 9.18 0.20
N VAL A 11 5.48 9.47 1.27
CA VAL A 11 6.39 8.52 1.90
C VAL A 11 5.88 8.17 3.28
N LEU A 12 5.62 6.89 3.50
CA LEU A 12 5.25 6.32 4.79
C LEU A 12 6.50 5.85 5.50
N ASP A 13 6.83 6.49 6.61
CA ASP A 13 7.91 6.05 7.50
C ASP A 13 7.35 5.06 8.54
N GLY A 14 8.18 4.11 8.98
CA GLY A 14 7.76 3.04 9.89
C GLY A 14 7.01 1.90 9.20
N TYR A 15 7.21 1.74 7.89
CA TYR A 15 6.64 0.63 7.11
C TYR A 15 7.71 0.01 6.21
N ASP A 16 7.61 -1.29 6.00
CA ASP A 16 8.46 -2.06 5.11
C ASP A 16 7.66 -2.60 3.93
N LEU A 17 8.29 -2.57 2.76
CA LEU A 17 7.73 -3.08 1.52
C LEU A 17 8.34 -4.43 1.18
N TYR A 18 7.49 -5.41 0.92
CA TYR A 18 7.86 -6.77 0.53
C TYR A 18 7.26 -7.12 -0.83
N ASP A 19 7.98 -7.92 -1.60
CA ASP A 19 7.50 -8.44 -2.87
C ASP A 19 6.82 -9.80 -2.69
N LEU A 20 5.51 -9.87 -2.94
CA LEU A 20 4.74 -11.14 -3.00
C LEU A 20 4.74 -11.74 -4.42
N GLY A 21 5.67 -11.31 -5.29
CA GLY A 21 5.72 -11.65 -6.72
C GLY A 21 4.71 -10.87 -7.57
N HIS A 22 3.43 -11.02 -7.26
CA HIS A 22 2.34 -10.39 -8.02
C HIS A 22 1.90 -9.03 -7.49
N TYR A 23 2.17 -8.73 -6.22
CA TYR A 23 1.74 -7.50 -5.56
C TYR A 23 2.67 -7.12 -4.40
N PRO A 24 2.72 -5.83 -4.01
CA PRO A 24 3.44 -5.40 -2.82
C PRO A 24 2.69 -5.79 -1.55
N ALA A 25 3.44 -6.18 -0.52
CA ALA A 25 3.00 -6.23 0.86
C ALA A 25 3.62 -5.07 1.64
N VAL A 26 2.77 -4.20 2.19
CA VAL A 26 3.20 -3.17 3.14
C VAL A 26 2.97 -3.70 4.55
N VAL A 27 4.01 -3.80 5.36
CA VAL A 27 3.93 -4.22 6.76
C VAL A 27 4.49 -3.12 7.66
N PRO A 28 4.02 -2.98 8.92
CA PRO A 28 4.62 -2.04 9.85
C PRO A 28 6.04 -2.50 10.22
N GLY A 29 6.99 -1.58 10.22
CA GLY A 29 8.41 -1.86 10.43
C GLY A 29 9.22 -0.60 10.71
N GLU A 30 10.49 -0.59 10.34
CA GLU A 30 11.40 0.58 10.52
C GLU A 30 11.84 1.18 9.18
N GLY A 31 11.33 0.64 8.07
CA GLY A 31 11.60 1.14 6.73
C GLY A 31 10.82 2.40 6.37
N ARG A 32 10.95 2.75 5.09
CA ARG A 32 10.12 3.76 4.44
C ARG A 32 9.48 3.13 3.22
N VAL A 33 8.25 3.50 2.90
CA VAL A 33 7.53 3.05 1.70
C VAL A 33 7.12 4.26 0.89
N TYR A 34 7.53 4.27 -0.37
CA TYR A 34 7.09 5.24 -1.37
C TYR A 34 5.76 4.78 -1.93
N CYS A 35 4.75 5.63 -1.77
CA CYS A 35 3.40 5.40 -2.22
C CYS A 35 2.85 6.65 -2.90
N GLU A 36 1.74 6.50 -3.58
CA GLU A 36 1.09 7.59 -4.28
C GLU A 36 -0.35 7.70 -3.79
N VAL A 37 -0.78 8.94 -3.53
CA VAL A 37 -2.12 9.21 -3.04
C VAL A 37 -3.02 9.51 -4.23
N TYR A 38 -4.04 8.68 -4.39
CA TYR A 38 -5.07 8.85 -5.41
C TYR A 38 -6.41 9.17 -4.76
N ARG A 39 -7.06 10.23 -5.23
CA ARG A 39 -8.44 10.54 -4.88
C ARG A 39 -9.36 9.67 -5.73
N ILE A 40 -10.04 8.74 -5.08
CA ILE A 40 -11.03 7.86 -5.70
C ILE A 40 -12.43 8.16 -5.17
N THR A 41 -13.44 7.82 -5.97
CA THR A 41 -14.85 7.88 -5.53
C THR A 41 -15.18 6.70 -4.62
N SER A 42 -16.21 6.86 -3.77
CA SER A 42 -16.70 5.82 -2.88
C SER A 42 -17.04 4.49 -3.58
N SER A 43 -17.47 4.52 -4.84
CA SER A 43 -17.70 3.31 -5.64
C SER A 43 -16.44 2.47 -5.85
N ILE A 44 -15.31 3.12 -6.19
CA ILE A 44 -14.01 2.44 -6.39
C ILE A 44 -13.52 1.86 -5.07
N LEU A 45 -13.68 2.62 -3.97
CA LEU A 45 -13.32 2.15 -2.64
C LEU A 45 -14.17 0.93 -2.25
N ALA A 46 -15.47 0.92 -2.55
CA ALA A 46 -16.35 -0.20 -2.27
C ALA A 46 -15.99 -1.46 -3.07
N GLU A 47 -15.65 -1.32 -4.35
CA GLU A 47 -15.15 -2.44 -5.18
C GLU A 47 -13.83 -3.01 -4.63
N LEU A 48 -12.89 -2.13 -4.25
CA LEU A 48 -11.63 -2.55 -3.62
C LEU A 48 -11.88 -3.24 -2.27
N ASP A 49 -12.78 -2.71 -1.47
CA ASP A 49 -13.15 -3.28 -0.19
C ASP A 49 -13.81 -4.65 -0.36
N GLU A 50 -14.70 -4.83 -1.33
CA GLU A 50 -15.30 -6.13 -1.64
C GLU A 50 -14.24 -7.15 -2.08
N LEU A 51 -13.31 -6.74 -2.93
CA LEU A 51 -12.20 -7.58 -3.41
C LEU A 51 -11.23 -7.97 -2.27
N LYS A 52 -10.94 -7.05 -1.35
CA LYS A 52 -9.98 -7.24 -0.25
C LYS A 52 -10.62 -7.79 1.04
N SER A 53 -11.91 -7.61 1.27
CA SER A 53 -12.64 -8.08 2.47
C SER A 53 -12.65 -9.60 2.57
N ASN A 54 -12.55 -10.31 1.45
CA ASN A 54 -12.38 -11.76 1.45
C ASN A 54 -10.99 -12.21 1.92
N SER A 55 -9.98 -11.34 1.77
CA SER A 55 -8.61 -11.59 2.21
C SER A 55 -8.42 -11.04 3.63
N LYS A 56 -8.72 -11.86 4.64
CA LYS A 56 -8.44 -11.60 6.09
C LYS A 56 -6.97 -11.28 6.42
N ASP A 57 -6.12 -11.31 5.40
CA ASP A 57 -4.70 -11.04 5.44
C ASP A 57 -4.40 -9.53 5.50
N TYR A 58 -5.30 -8.66 5.02
CA TYR A 58 -5.07 -7.21 4.99
C TYR A 58 -5.91 -6.46 6.01
N ARG A 59 -5.29 -5.49 6.69
CA ARG A 59 -5.94 -4.51 7.54
C ARG A 59 -6.01 -3.16 6.84
N ARG A 60 -7.21 -2.61 6.74
CA ARG A 60 -7.39 -1.23 6.29
C ARG A 60 -7.09 -0.27 7.44
N GLU A 61 -6.16 0.65 7.23
CA GLU A 61 -5.78 1.69 8.17
C GLU A 61 -5.96 3.08 7.57
N LEU A 62 -6.37 4.05 8.39
CA LEU A 62 -6.52 5.43 7.96
C LEU A 62 -5.25 6.20 8.30
N ILE A 63 -4.53 6.64 7.29
CA ILE A 63 -3.32 7.46 7.45
C ILE A 63 -3.62 8.92 7.12
N LYS A 64 -2.95 9.82 7.81
CA LYS A 64 -2.98 11.25 7.49
C LYS A 64 -1.90 11.55 6.47
N THR A 65 -2.30 12.09 5.32
CA THR A 65 -1.40 12.55 4.26
C THR A 65 -1.58 14.06 4.10
N PRO A 66 -0.63 14.79 3.49
CA PRO A 66 -0.78 16.22 3.21
C PRO A 66 -1.99 16.54 2.31
N TYR A 67 -2.50 15.55 1.57
CA TYR A 67 -3.67 15.68 0.70
C TYR A 67 -5.01 15.32 1.40
N GLY A 68 -4.95 14.90 2.67
CA GLY A 68 -6.11 14.47 3.46
C GLY A 68 -5.94 13.08 4.07
N CYS A 69 -7.01 12.53 4.63
CA CYS A 69 -7.01 11.15 5.13
C CYS A 69 -7.08 10.17 3.96
N ALA A 70 -6.12 9.25 3.90
CA ALA A 70 -6.09 8.18 2.90
C ALA A 70 -6.24 6.82 3.59
N TRP A 71 -6.85 5.88 2.88
CA TRP A 71 -6.91 4.49 3.31
C TRP A 71 -5.71 3.73 2.76
N ILE A 72 -5.01 3.01 3.64
CA ILE A 72 -3.95 2.09 3.27
C ILE A 72 -4.32 0.66 3.68
N TYR A 73 -3.85 -0.32 2.92
CA TYR A 73 -3.99 -1.73 3.24
C TYR A 73 -2.65 -2.28 3.72
N ILE A 74 -2.59 -2.62 5.00
CA ILE A 74 -1.43 -3.19 5.68
C ILE A 74 -1.56 -4.70 5.69
N TYR A 75 -0.56 -5.40 5.19
CA TYR A 75 -0.45 -6.84 5.23
C TYR A 75 -0.19 -7.29 6.67
N LEU A 76 -0.96 -8.27 7.16
CA LEU A 76 -0.87 -8.78 8.53
C LEU A 76 -0.23 -10.16 8.60
N ASN A 77 -0.12 -10.90 7.50
CA ASN A 77 0.53 -12.21 7.53
C ASN A 77 2.06 -12.10 7.66
N GLY A 78 2.66 -13.24 8.00
CA GLY A 78 4.11 -13.40 7.98
C GLY A 78 4.67 -13.20 6.57
N VAL A 79 5.51 -12.19 6.41
CA VAL A 79 6.33 -11.94 5.21
C VAL A 79 7.64 -12.74 5.22
N GLU A 80 7.68 -13.84 5.98
CA GLU A 80 8.86 -14.67 6.18
C GLU A 80 9.26 -15.34 4.86
N GLY A 81 10.47 -15.03 4.37
CA GLY A 81 11.02 -15.56 3.13
C GLY A 81 10.73 -14.73 1.88
N LEU A 82 10.04 -13.59 2.01
CA LEU A 82 9.80 -12.68 0.89
C LEU A 82 10.96 -11.70 0.70
N PRO A 83 11.29 -11.32 -0.55
CA PRO A 83 12.25 -10.26 -0.81
C PRO A 83 11.74 -8.94 -0.23
N ARG A 84 12.49 -8.39 0.73
CA ARG A 84 12.26 -7.04 1.25
C ARG A 84 12.84 -6.02 0.27
N ILE A 85 12.02 -5.04 -0.11
CA ILE A 85 12.44 -3.90 -0.93
C ILE A 85 12.94 -2.81 0.02
N ALA A 86 14.24 -2.79 0.28
CA ALA A 86 14.87 -1.80 1.17
C ALA A 86 14.70 -0.34 0.68
N SER A 87 14.58 -0.15 -0.63
CA SER A 87 14.30 1.16 -1.24
C SER A 87 12.90 1.69 -0.91
N GLY A 88 11.98 0.83 -0.46
CA GLY A 88 10.60 1.21 -0.22
C GLY A 88 9.77 1.49 -1.47
N ASP A 89 10.36 1.32 -2.65
CA ASP A 89 9.77 1.72 -3.92
C ASP A 89 9.50 0.48 -4.76
N TRP A 90 8.21 0.23 -5.04
CA TRP A 90 7.77 -0.94 -5.79
C TRP A 90 8.37 -0.98 -7.20
N LEU A 91 8.56 0.17 -7.86
CA LEU A 91 9.12 0.23 -9.20
C LEU A 91 10.60 -0.15 -9.21
N LYS A 92 11.29 0.03 -8.08
CA LYS A 92 12.72 -0.29 -7.92
C LYS A 92 12.96 -1.70 -7.38
N ARG A 93 11.95 -2.57 -7.36
CA ARG A 93 12.10 -3.95 -6.86
C ARG A 93 13.08 -4.81 -7.66
N GLU A 94 13.34 -4.45 -8.92
CA GLU A 94 14.25 -5.16 -9.83
C GLU A 94 15.67 -4.53 -9.91
N GLU A 95 15.93 -3.42 -9.21
CA GLU A 95 17.28 -2.80 -9.16
C GLU A 95 18.22 -3.49 -8.14
N GLY A 96 18.03 -4.80 -7.92
CA GLY A 96 18.81 -5.64 -6.99
C GLY A 96 19.87 -6.48 -7.67
#